data_AF-A0A7Y5GHZ0-F1
#
_entry.id   AF-A0A7Y5GHZ0-F1
#
_cell.length_a   1.000
_cell.length_b   1.000
_cell.length_c   1.000
_cell.angle_alpha   90.00
_cell.angle_beta   90.00
_cell.angle_gamma   90.00
#
_symmetry.space_group_name_H-M   'P 1'
#
loop_
_entity.id
_entity.type
_entity.pdbx_description
1 polymer ?
#
loop_
_entity_poly.entity_id
_entity_poly.type
_entity_poly.pdbx_seq_one_letter_code
_entity_poly.pdbx_strand_id
1 'polypeptide(L)' 'MDLFRVVKQAWEPGDTREVESTRLEKQLGVEYDSYRRVYLADGREWTIAGQIAKEDGRKYYILECVG' A
#
# COMPACT_ATOMS: atom_id res chain seq x y z
N MET A 1 22.66 -3.33 1.53
CA MET A 1 21.70 -4.41 1.89
C MET A 1 20.33 -3.89 1.49
N ASP A 2 19.89 -4.23 0.28
CA ASP A 2 18.55 -3.87 -0.20
C ASP A 2 17.54 -4.84 0.40
N LEU A 3 16.82 -4.39 1.44
CA LEU A 3 15.87 -5.20 2.20
C LEU A 3 14.49 -5.31 1.53
N PHE A 4 14.31 -4.79 0.32
CA PHE A 4 13.00 -4.67 -0.30
C PHE A 4 13.03 -5.33 -1.67
N ARG A 5 12.88 -6.66 -1.69
CA ARG A 5 12.58 -7.39 -2.91
C ARG A 5 11.18 -6.96 -3.35
N VAL A 6 11.09 -5.93 -4.18
CA VAL A 6 9.87 -5.52 -4.87
C VAL A 6 9.51 -6.67 -5.83
N VAL A 7 8.65 -7.59 -5.37
CA VAL A 7 8.31 -8.83 -6.09
C VAL A 7 7.45 -8.56 -7.34
N LYS A 8 6.85 -7.37 -7.47
CA LYS A 8 6.14 -6.93 -8.68
C LYS A 8 6.61 -5.51 -9.03
N GLN A 9 7.50 -5.39 -10.02
CA GLN A 9 7.95 -4.08 -10.53
C GLN A 9 6.96 -3.48 -11.54
N ALA A 10 5.96 -4.24 -11.97
CA ALA A 10 4.89 -3.81 -12.84
C ALA A 10 3.56 -3.92 -12.08
N TRP A 11 3.18 -2.81 -11.45
CA TRP A 11 1.81 -2.60 -10.99
C TRP A 11 1.03 -1.93 -12.10
N GLU A 12 -0.17 -2.42 -12.37
CA GLU A 12 -1.10 -1.84 -13.33
C GLU A 12 -2.29 -1.22 -12.58
N PRO A 13 -2.93 -0.17 -13.11
CA PRO A 13 -4.16 0.33 -12.53
C PRO A 13 -5.20 -0.78 -12.37
N GLY A 14 -5.77 -0.93 -11.17
CA GLY A 14 -6.65 -2.02 -10.77
C GLY A 14 -5.97 -3.21 -10.09
N ASP A 15 -4.63 -3.28 -10.10
CA ASP A 15 -3.91 -4.24 -9.25
C ASP A 15 -4.16 -3.93 -7.77
N THR A 16 -4.29 -4.98 -6.97
CA THR A 16 -4.46 -4.86 -5.51
C THR A 16 -3.29 -5.48 -4.76
N ARG A 17 -2.98 -4.91 -3.58
CA ARG A 17 -1.98 -5.46 -2.66
C ARG A 17 -2.41 -5.29 -1.22
N GLU A 18 -2.01 -6.23 -0.37
CA GLU A 18 -2.22 -6.16 1.06
C GLU A 18 -1.02 -5.48 1.74
N VAL A 19 -1.29 -4.50 2.61
CA VAL A 19 -0.27 -3.80 3.39
C VAL A 19 -0.72 -3.74 4.85
N GLU A 20 0.18 -4.07 5.79
CA GLU A 20 -0.11 -3.97 7.23
C GLU A 20 -0.46 -2.52 7.61
N SER A 21 -1.54 -2.31 8.37
CA SER A 21 -2.05 -0.97 8.69
C SER A 21 -1.00 -0.11 9.38
N THR A 22 -0.26 -0.69 10.32
CA THR A 22 0.85 -0.05 11.05
C THR A 22 1.95 0.48 10.12
N ARG A 23 2.20 -0.20 8.99
CA ARG A 23 3.19 0.22 8.00
C ARG A 23 2.73 1.46 7.26
N LEU A 24 1.44 1.52 6.92
CA LEU A 24 0.80 2.66 6.29
C LEU A 24 0.76 3.87 7.24
N GLU A 25 0.37 3.65 8.50
CA GLU A 25 0.32 4.67 9.55
C GLU A 25 1.69 5.27 9.84
N LYS A 26 2.75 4.45 9.81
CA LYS A 26 4.14 4.89 9.98
C LYS A 26 4.79 5.38 8.69
N GLN A 27 4.07 5.41 7.56
CA GLN A 27 4.56 5.87 6.26
C GLN A 27 5.87 5.18 5.83
N LEU A 28 6.00 3.88 6.12
CA LEU A 28 7.23 3.13 5.85
C LEU A 28 7.32 2.72 4.37
N GLY A 29 8.04 3.53 3.59
CA GLY A 29 8.18 3.34 2.13
C GLY A 29 6.92 3.74 1.35
N VAL A 30 6.10 4.61 1.93
CA VAL A 30 4.89 5.16 1.33
C VAL A 30 4.70 6.60 1.81
N GLU A 31 4.31 7.49 0.92
CA GLU A 31 3.97 8.87 1.24
C GLU A 31 2.46 9.07 1.07
N TYR A 32 1.83 9.90 1.90
CA TYR A 32 0.40 10.20 1.75
C TYR A 32 0.20 11.61 1.20
N ASP A 33 -0.32 11.70 -0.02
CA ASP A 33 -0.75 12.95 -0.63
C ASP A 33 -2.17 13.27 -0.11
N SER A 34 -2.25 14.22 0.81
CA SER A 34 -3.51 14.61 1.44
C SER A 34 -4.45 15.39 0.53
N TYR A 35 -3.92 16.03 -0.52
CA TYR A 35 -4.71 16.81 -1.48
C TYR A 35 -5.50 15.88 -2.41
N ARG A 36 -4.83 14.85 -2.93
CA ARG A 36 -5.39 13.82 -3.81
C ARG A 36 -6.01 12.67 -3.03
N ARG A 37 -5.70 12.55 -1.72
CA ARG A 37 -6.11 11.46 -0.82
C ARG A 37 -5.62 10.09 -1.32
N VAL A 38 -4.39 10.06 -1.82
CA VAL A 38 -3.73 8.85 -2.35
C VAL A 38 -2.42 8.58 -1.62
N TYR A 39 -2.00 7.33 -1.63
CA TYR A 39 -0.72 6.87 -1.12
C TYR A 39 0.25 6.70 -2.30
N LEU A 40 1.39 7.36 -2.25
CA LEU A 40 2.46 7.27 -3.24
C LEU A 40 3.48 6.23 -2.77
N ALA A 41 3.64 5.15 -3.52
CA ALA A 41 4.60 4.10 -3.23
C ALA A 41 4.99 3.36 -4.50
N ASP A 42 6.25 2.96 -4.60
CA ASP A 42 6.79 2.25 -5.77
C ASP A 42 6.62 3.03 -7.09
N GLY A 43 6.61 4.37 -7.02
CA GLY A 43 6.38 5.25 -8.17
C GLY A 43 4.93 5.24 -8.69
N ARG A 44 4.00 4.67 -7.92
CA ARG A 44 2.58 4.52 -8.25
C ARG A 44 1.70 5.15 -7.17
N GLU A 45 0.48 5.44 -7.58
CA GLU A 45 -0.58 5.96 -6.75
C GLU A 45 -1.49 4.83 -6.27
N TRP A 46 -1.83 4.86 -4.99
CA TRP A 46 -2.58 3.82 -4.32
C TRP A 46 -3.73 4.39 -3.49
N THR A 47 -4.86 3.72 -3.49
CA THR A 47 -6.02 4.06 -2.64
C THR A 47 -6.36 2.89 -1.73
N ILE A 48 -6.95 3.16 -0.57
CA ILE A 48 -7.48 2.09 0.29
C ILE A 48 -8.81 1.63 -0.30
N ALA A 49 -8.82 0.44 -0.89
CA ALA A 49 -10.03 -0.21 -1.40
C ALA A 49 -10.77 -0.97 -0.30
N GLY A 50 -10.07 -1.41 0.75
CA GLY A 50 -10.68 -2.12 1.86
C GLY A 50 -9.75 -2.31 3.06
N GLN A 51 -10.32 -2.83 4.13
CA GLN A 51 -9.57 -3.25 5.32
C GLN A 51 -9.95 -4.68 5.68
N ILE A 52 -8.96 -5.47 6.10
CA ILE A 52 -9.12 -6.84 6.53
C ILE A 52 -8.42 -7.02 7.88
N ALA A 53 -9.09 -7.68 8.82
CA ALA A 53 -8.48 -8.13 10.06
C ALA A 53 -8.09 -9.59 9.88
N LYS A 54 -6.81 -9.92 10.08
CA LYS A 54 -6.34 -11.31 10.06
C LYS A 54 -6.47 -11.92 11.47
N GLU A 55 -6.53 -13.25 11.52
CA GLU A 55 -6.69 -14.01 12.78
C GLU A 55 -5.57 -13.75 13.80
N ASP A 56 -4.38 -13.31 13.35
CA ASP A 56 -3.27 -12.87 14.21
C ASP A 56 -3.54 -11.54 14.97
N GLY A 57 -4.75 -10.98 14.85
CA GLY A 57 -5.13 -9.69 15.46
C GLY A 57 -4.58 -8.46 14.70
N ARG A 58 -3.81 -8.68 13.64
CA ARG A 58 -3.25 -7.61 12.80
C ARG A 58 -4.24 -7.13 11.75
N LYS A 59 -4.27 -5.82 11.55
CA LYS A 59 -5.07 -5.16 10.53
C LYS A 59 -4.22 -4.95 9.28
N TYR A 60 -4.81 -5.20 8.13
CA TYR A 60 -4.22 -4.97 6.83
C TYR A 60 -5.18 -4.11 6.00
N TYR A 61 -4.63 -3.19 5.24
CA TYR A 61 -5.35 -2.47 4.20
C TYR A 61 -5.11 -3.14 2.85
N ILE A 62 -6.17 -3.21 2.06
CA ILE A 62 -6.09 -3.55 0.65
C ILE A 62 -5.91 -2.24 -0.10
N LEU A 63 -4.74 -2.09 -0.71
CA LEU A 63 -4.44 -0.96 -1.57
C LEU A 63 -4.72 -1.34 -3.03
N GLU A 64 -5.41 -0.47 -3.75
CA GLU A 64 -5.63 -0.58 -5.19
C GLU A 64 -4.77 0.46 -5.91
N CYS A 65 -4.04 0.02 -6.95
CA CYS A 65 -3.24 0.90 -7.79
C CYS A 65 -4.18 1.71 -8.69
N VAL A 66 -4.05 3.03 -8.68
CA VAL A 66 -4.91 3.93 -9.47
C VAL A 66 -4.16 4.70 -10.56
N GLY A 67 -2.82 4.75 -10.51
CA GLY A 67 -2.00 5.53 -11.44
C GLY A 67 -0.52 5.20 -11.37
#